data_AF-A0A9E5X7P4-F1
#
_entry.id   AF-A0A9E5X7P4-F1
#
_cell.length_a   1.000
_cell.length_b   1.000
_cell.length_c   1.000
_cell.angle_alpha   90.00
_cell.angle_beta   90.00
_cell.angle_gamma   90.00
#
_symmetry.space_group_name_H-M   'P 1'
#
loop_
_entity.id
_entity.type
_entity.pdbx_description
1 polymer ?
#
loop_
_entity_poly.entity_id
_entity_poly.type
_entity_poly.pdbx_seq_one_letter_code
_entity_poly.pdbx_strand_id
1 'polypeptide(L)'
;MFEAIEYIEEEVAGLPTGLVVERAIGSFLTGAEAVLAARAARASHQTRQEYAWWVVRREGEQLASWIADSRSGREFVVDISSGRVVDLV
;
A
#
# COMPACT_ATOMS: atom_id res chain seq x y z
N MET A 1 -10.14 -13.12 4.80
CA MET A 1 -10.41 -11.67 4.71
C MET A 1 -9.28 -11.02 3.92
N PHE A 2 -9.41 -9.78 3.49
CA PHE A 2 -8.32 -8.96 2.98
C PHE A 2 -7.99 -7.87 3.99
N GLU A 3 -6.72 -7.57 4.17
CA GLU A 3 -6.25 -6.47 4.99
C GLU A 3 -5.68 -5.37 4.10
N ALA A 4 -5.94 -4.12 4.47
CA ALA A 4 -5.28 -2.95 3.90
C ALA A 4 -4.42 -2.30 4.99
N ILE A 5 -3.16 -2.08 4.67
CA ILE A 5 -2.15 -1.55 5.58
C ILE A 5 -1.49 -0.36 4.89
N GLU A 6 -1.26 0.70 5.66
CA GLU A 6 -0.36 1.78 5.27
C GLU A 6 0.92 1.72 6.09
N TYR A 7 2.00 2.07 5.44
CA TYR A 7 3.30 2.24 6.05
C TYR A 7 3.77 3.65 5.73
N ILE A 8 4.16 4.38 6.76
CA ILE A 8 4.59 5.77 6.64
C ILE A 8 6.02 5.85 7.17
N GLU A 9 6.92 6.31 6.33
CA GLU A 9 8.32 6.54 6.64
C GLU A 9 8.61 8.04 6.70
N GLU A 10 9.14 8.49 7.82
CA GLU A 10 9.59 9.88 7.96
C GLU A 10 10.80 10.15 7.07
N GLU A 11 10.87 11.38 6.57
CA GLU A 11 12.01 11.86 5.80
C GLU A 11 12.71 13.04 6.48
N VAL A 12 14.04 13.03 6.43
CA VAL A 12 14.87 14.15 6.87
C VAL A 12 15.74 14.57 5.69
N ALA A 13 15.63 15.84 5.30
CA ALA A 13 16.30 16.39 4.11
C ALA A 13 16.03 15.60 2.81
N GLY A 14 14.82 15.06 2.65
CA GLY A 14 14.39 14.29 1.48
C GLY A 14 14.96 12.87 1.41
N LEU A 15 15.58 12.39 2.50
CA LEU A 15 16.07 11.02 2.62
C LEU A 15 15.20 10.23 3.60
N PRO A 16 14.87 8.97 3.28
CA PRO A 16 14.16 8.09 4.20
C PRO A 16 15.00 7.84 5.46
N THR A 17 14.36 7.89 6.62
CA THR A 17 15.03 7.71 7.92
C THR A 17 15.17 6.24 8.33
N GLY A 18 14.48 5.31 7.65
CA GLY A 18 14.34 3.92 8.06
C GLY A 18 13.30 3.71 9.16
N LEU A 19 12.71 4.78 9.71
CA LEU A 19 11.66 4.69 10.73
C LEU A 19 10.30 4.58 10.07
N VAL A 20 9.80 3.35 9.98
CA VAL A 20 8.51 3.03 9.37
C VAL A 20 7.45 2.82 10.45
N VAL A 21 6.36 3.57 10.35
CA VAL A 21 5.15 3.38 11.15
C VAL A 21 4.14 2.58 10.33
N GLU A 22 3.84 1.37 10.77
CA GLU A 22 2.79 0.53 10.20
C GLU A 22 1.43 0.85 10.85
N ARG A 23 0.39 1.01 10.03
CA ARG A 23 -0.99 1.22 10.49
C ARG A 23 -1.97 0.42 9.67
N ALA A 24 -2.86 -0.31 10.35
CA ALA A 24 -3.98 -0.96 9.70
C ALA A 24 -5.01 0.08 9.25
N ILE A 25 -5.33 0.10 7.96
CA ILE A 25 -6.48 0.83 7.42
C ILE A 25 -7.77 0.08 7.76
N GLY A 26 -7.73 -1.25 7.67
CA GLY A 26 -8.83 -2.11 8.08
C GLY A 26 -8.78 -3.49 7.44
N SER A 27 -9.82 -4.28 7.72
CA SER A 27 -10.03 -5.61 7.16
C SER A 27 -11.36 -5.65 6.42
N PHE A 28 -11.37 -6.29 5.25
CA PHE A 28 -12.45 -6.24 4.26
C PHE A 28 -12.76 -7.63 3.72
N LEU A 29 -14.01 -7.84 3.30
CA LEU A 29 -14.44 -9.14 2.79
C LEU A 29 -13.82 -9.45 1.44
N THR A 30 -13.65 -8.43 0.60
CA THR A 30 -13.09 -8.55 -0.75
C THR A 30 -11.82 -7.72 -0.94
N GLY A 31 -10.96 -8.16 -1.86
CA GLY A 31 -9.77 -7.40 -2.22
C GLY A 31 -10.09 -6.05 -2.88
N ALA A 32 -11.19 -5.97 -3.63
CA ALA A 32 -11.64 -4.73 -4.25
C ALA A 32 -11.99 -3.65 -3.21
N GLU A 33 -12.70 -4.02 -2.14
CA GLU A 33 -13.01 -3.10 -1.03
C GLU A 33 -11.73 -2.64 -0.33
N ALA A 34 -10.80 -3.55 -0.06
CA ALA A 34 -9.51 -3.22 0.55
C ALA A 34 -8.69 -2.25 -0.32
N VAL A 35 -8.64 -2.48 -1.64
CA VAL A 35 -7.96 -1.59 -2.60
C VAL A 35 -8.63 -0.21 -2.66
N LEU A 36 -9.96 -0.15 -2.63
CA LEU A 36 -10.68 1.14 -2.58
C LEU A 36 -10.36 1.92 -1.30
N ALA A 37 -10.32 1.26 -0.15
CA ALA A 37 -9.93 1.88 1.11
C ALA A 37 -8.48 2.37 1.09
N ALA A 38 -7.55 1.55 0.57
CA ALA A 38 -6.15 1.92 0.41
C ALA A 38 -5.96 3.13 -0.53
N ARG A 39 -6.70 3.20 -1.64
CA ARG A 39 -6.70 4.36 -2.54
C ARG A 39 -7.23 5.63 -1.86
N ALA A 40 -8.25 5.51 -1.01
CA ALA A 40 -8.77 6.65 -0.25
C ALA A 40 -7.73 7.17 0.77
N ALA A 41 -7.03 6.27 1.46
CA ALA A 41 -5.92 6.64 2.35
C ALA A 41 -4.79 7.33 1.57
N ARG A 42 -4.42 6.77 0.41
CA ARG A 42 -3.45 7.37 -0.52
C ARG A 42 -3.82 8.77 -0.97
N ALA A 43 -5.07 8.98 -1.39
CA ALA A 43 -5.55 10.29 -1.80
C ALA A 43 -5.44 11.32 -0.67
N SER A 44 -5.74 10.89 0.56
CA SER A 44 -5.62 11.72 1.76
C SER A 44 -4.17 12.05 2.14
N HIS A 45 -3.20 11.30 1.63
CA HIS A 45 -1.77 11.49 1.89
C HIS A 45 -1.08 12.44 0.88
N GLN A 46 -1.73 12.86 -0.21
CA GLN A 46 -1.07 13.59 -1.30
C GLN A 46 -0.38 14.91 -0.89
N THR A 47 -0.79 15.53 0.21
CA THR A 47 -0.23 16.80 0.69
C THR A 47 0.91 16.64 1.70
N ARG A 48 1.29 15.40 2.01
CA ARG A 48 2.27 15.06 3.04
C ARG A 48 3.66 14.85 2.43
N GLN A 49 4.70 15.16 3.20
CA GLN A 49 6.09 15.01 2.74
C GLN A 49 6.65 13.62 3.06
N GLU A 50 6.09 12.93 4.05
CA GLU A 50 6.48 11.58 4.40
C GLU A 50 6.39 10.63 3.19
N TYR A 51 7.29 9.65 3.12
CA TYR A 51 7.18 8.60 2.14
C TYR A 51 6.19 7.56 2.64
N ALA A 52 5.21 7.19 1.83
CA ALA A 52 4.23 6.17 2.20
C ALA A 52 4.06 5.10 1.13
N TRP A 53 3.74 3.89 1.58
CA TRP A 53 3.28 2.79 0.75
C TRP A 53 2.04 2.13 1.33
N TRP A 54 1.14 1.71 0.44
CA TRP A 54 -0.11 1.04 0.78
C TRP A 54 -0.09 -0.37 0.24
N VAL A 55 -0.48 -1.33 1.07
CA VAL A 55 -0.46 -2.75 0.74
C VAL A 55 -1.84 -3.31 1.01
N VAL A 56 -2.33 -4.11 0.05
CA VAL A 56 -3.47 -4.99 0.24
C VAL A 56 -3.00 -6.41 0.06
N ARG A 57 -3.40 -7.28 0.99
CA ARG A 57 -3.13 -8.72 0.90
C ARG A 57 -4.27 -9.52 1.52
N ARG A 58 -4.34 -10.81 1.21
CA ARG A 58 -5.23 -11.69 1.95
C ARG A 58 -4.63 -11.94 3.32
N GLU A 59 -5.48 -11.98 4.34
CA GLU A 59 -5.06 -12.26 5.70
C GLU A 59 -4.30 -13.60 5.78
N GLY A 60 -3.11 -13.58 6.37
CA GLY A 60 -2.22 -14.73 6.48
C GLY A 60 -1.35 -15.00 5.24
N GLU A 61 -1.52 -14.27 4.13
CA GLU A 61 -0.61 -14.35 2.98
C GLU A 61 0.59 -13.42 3.18
N GLN A 62 1.77 -13.86 2.72
CA GLN A 62 2.98 -13.03 2.73
C GLN A 62 3.06 -12.07 1.53
N LEU A 63 2.36 -12.39 0.43
CA LEU A 63 2.39 -11.63 -0.80
C LEU A 63 1.24 -10.62 -0.83
N ALA A 64 1.56 -9.39 -1.20
CA ALA A 64 0.58 -8.35 -1.49
C ALA A 64 -0.20 -8.71 -2.75
N SER A 65 -1.53 -8.64 -2.75
CA SER A 65 -2.31 -8.68 -3.98
C SER A 65 -2.29 -7.32 -4.69
N TRP A 66 -2.03 -6.23 -3.97
CA TRP A 66 -1.90 -4.89 -4.53
C TRP A 66 -0.95 -4.03 -3.68
N ILE A 67 -0.18 -3.16 -4.33
CA ILE A 67 0.72 -2.20 -3.71
C ILE A 67 0.72 -0.87 -4.47
N ALA A 68 0.84 0.24 -3.75
CA ALA A 68 1.08 1.56 -4.33
C ALA A 68 2.03 2.37 -3.44
N ASP A 69 2.72 3.34 -4.03
CA ASP A 69 3.57 4.28 -3.30
C ASP A 69 3.18 5.74 -3.56
N SER A 70 3.62 6.59 -2.65
CA SER A 70 3.32 8.02 -2.61
C SER A 70 4.01 8.84 -3.70
N ARG A 71 5.06 8.33 -4.36
CA ARG A 71 5.93 9.12 -5.26
C ARG A 71 5.79 8.78 -6.73
N SER A 72 5.61 7.52 -7.06
CA SER A 72 5.58 7.07 -8.45
C SER A 72 4.26 7.38 -9.14
N GLY A 73 3.18 7.58 -8.37
CA GLY A 73 1.84 7.66 -8.93
C GLY A 73 1.28 6.29 -9.35
N ARG A 74 2.07 5.21 -9.28
CA ARG A 74 1.73 3.90 -9.85
C ARG A 74 1.06 2.98 -8.86
N GLU A 75 0.39 1.98 -9.41
CA GLU A 75 -0.20 0.87 -8.68
C GLU A 75 0.25 -0.44 -9.30
N PHE A 76 0.55 -1.42 -8.46
CA PHE A 76 0.98 -2.73 -8.88
C PHE A 76 0.07 -3.79 -8.27
N VAL A 77 -0.26 -4.80 -9.05
CA VAL A 77 -0.96 -6.00 -8.60
C VAL A 77 0.01 -7.17 -8.70
N VAL A 78 0.13 -7.96 -7.64
CA VAL A 78 0.86 -9.22 -7.75
C VAL A 78 -0.13 -10.29 -8.16
N ASP A 79 0.11 -10.90 -9.31
CA ASP A 79 -0.53 -12.16 -9.66
C ASP A 79 0.08 -13.25 -8.78
N ILE A 80 -0.65 -13.62 -7.73
CA ILE A 80 -0.24 -14.60 -6.73
C ILE A 80 -0.14 -16.02 -7.34
N SER A 81 -0.85 -16.29 -8.44
CA SER A 81 -0.80 -17.60 -9.12
C SER A 81 0.51 -17.81 -9.89
N SER A 82 1.12 -16.71 -10.35
CA SER A 82 2.36 -16.74 -11.12
C SER A 82 3.56 -16.09 -10.42
N GLY A 83 3.33 -15.43 -9.27
CA GLY A 83 4.33 -14.66 -8.54
C GLY A 83 4.82 -13.41 -9.28
N ARG A 84 4.04 -12.89 -10.26
CA ARG A 84 4.45 -11.78 -11.13
C ARG A 84 3.83 -10.46 -10.69
N VAL A 85 4.61 -9.39 -10.75
CA VAL A 85 4.12 -8.02 -10.56
C VAL A 85 3.58 -7.49 -11.88
N VAL A 86 2.33 -7.03 -11.88
CA VAL A 86 1.63 -6.41 -13.00
C VAL A 86 1.42 -4.93 -12.68
N ASP A 87 1.90 -4.05 -13.55
CA ASP A 87 1.72 -2.60 -13.45
C ASP A 87 0.34 -2.20 -13.98
N LEU A 88 -0.44 -1.47 -13.19
CA LEU A 88 -1.76 -0.95 -13.56
C LEU A 88 -1.60 0.52 -13.98
N VAL A 89 -1.18 0.74 -15.22
CA VAL A 89 -1.03 2.08 -15.81
C VAL A 89 -2.39 2.72 -16.05
#